data_AF-A0A501PRQ0-F1
#
_entry.id   AF-A0A501PRQ0-F1
#
_cell.length_a   1.000
_cell.length_b   1.000
_cell.length_c   1.000
_cell.angle_alpha   90.00
_cell.angle_beta   90.00
_cell.angle_gamma   90.00
#
_symmetry.space_group_name_H-M   'P 1'
#
loop_
_entity.id
_entity.type
_entity.pdbx_description
1 polymer ?
#
loop_
_entity_poly.entity_id
_entity_poly.type
_entity_poly.pdbx_seq_one_letter_code
_entity_poly.pdbx_strand_id
1 'polypeptide(L)' 'MPSIVPELIQDTETTQRIARVLLKHIRPKNKEEAREILKGRLGVYVTKKENLDQEIERYFN' A
#
# COMPACT_ATOMS: atom_id res chain seq x y z
N MET A 1 -5.40 0.60 23.76
CA MET A 1 -4.66 0.40 22.49
C MET A 1 -5.69 0.39 21.37
N PRO A 2 -5.68 1.33 20.42
CA PRO A 2 -6.59 1.22 19.28
C PRO A 2 -6.04 0.16 18.33
N SER A 3 -6.63 -1.03 18.37
CA SER A 3 -6.44 -2.04 17.33
C SER A 3 -7.02 -1.50 16.04
N ILE A 4 -6.18 -1.35 15.02
CA ILE A 4 -6.62 -0.99 13.67
C ILE A 4 -7.50 -2.15 13.18
N VAL A 5 -8.79 -1.88 13.01
CA VAL A 5 -9.82 -2.88 12.69
C VAL A 5 -9.53 -3.49 11.31
N PRO A 6 -9.44 -4.82 11.17
CA PRO A 6 -9.17 -5.49 9.89
C PRO A 6 -10.20 -5.19 8.79
N GLU A 7 -11.43 -4.85 9.17
CA GLU A 7 -12.54 -4.58 8.24
C GLU A 7 -12.34 -3.31 7.40
N LEU A 8 -11.56 -2.32 7.87
CA LEU A 8 -11.28 -1.09 7.11
C LEU A 8 -10.44 -1.33 5.85
N ILE A 9 -9.75 -2.46 5.76
CA ILE A 9 -8.79 -2.76 4.68
C ILE A 9 -9.41 -3.61 3.56
N GLN A 10 -10.68 -4.01 3.70
CA GLN A 10 -11.43 -4.56 2.56
C GLN A 10 -11.82 -3.48 1.55
N ASP A 11 -11.78 -2.21 1.97
CA ASP A 11 -12.08 -1.09 1.10
C ASP A 11 -10.87 -0.73 0.23
N THR A 12 -11.10 -0.73 -1.08
CA THR A 12 -10.07 -0.48 -2.08
C THR A 12 -9.50 0.93 -1.93
N GLU A 13 -10.35 1.90 -1.57
CA GLU A 13 -9.94 3.29 -1.39
C GLU A 13 -9.03 3.47 -0.16
N THR A 14 -9.37 2.80 0.94
CA THR A 14 -8.56 2.82 2.17
C THR A 14 -7.18 2.22 1.93
N THR A 15 -7.12 1.09 1.22
CA THR A 15 -5.87 0.43 0.83
C THR A 15 -4.99 1.36 -0.01
N GLN A 16 -5.56 2.07 -0.98
CA GLN A 16 -4.84 3.04 -1.80
C GLN A 16 -4.33 4.23 -0.98
N ARG A 17 -5.14 4.77 -0.05
CA ARG A 17 -4.70 5.83 0.86
C ARG A 17 -3.51 5.40 1.70
N ILE A 18 -3.58 4.22 2.30
CA ILE A 18 -2.49 3.70 3.14
C ILE A 18 -1.25 3.47 2.27
N ALA A 19 -1.39 2.91 1.07
CA ALA A 19 -0.28 2.74 0.14
C ALA A 19 0.42 4.07 -0.17
N ARG A 20 -0.34 5.14 -0.49
CA ARG A 20 0.22 6.48 -0.72
C ARG A 20 0.97 7.02 0.49
N VAL A 21 0.41 6.87 1.69
CA VAL A 21 1.05 7.33 2.94
C VAL A 21 2.35 6.57 3.18
N LEU A 22 2.35 5.24 2.99
CA LEU A 22 3.53 4.41 3.16
C LEU A 22 4.64 4.78 2.16
N LEU A 23 4.30 4.94 0.88
CA LEU A 23 5.26 5.35 -0.15
C LEU A 23 5.87 6.72 0.17
N LYS A 24 5.05 7.70 0.59
CA LYS A 24 5.55 9.04 0.97
C LYS A 24 6.41 9.03 2.24
N HIS A 25 6.08 8.17 3.20
CA HIS A 25 6.79 8.11 4.47
C HIS A 25 8.13 7.38 4.34
N ILE A 26 8.14 6.22 3.67
CA ILE A 26 9.33 5.37 3.55
C ILE A 26 10.26 5.85 2.42
N ARG A 27 9.70 6.50 1.40
CA ARG A 27 10.42 7.02 0.22
C ARG A 27 11.29 5.95 -0.45
N PRO A 28 10.65 4.91 -1.04
CA PRO A 28 11.38 3.88 -1.75
C PRO A 28 12.21 4.47 -2.90
N LYS A 29 13.41 3.92 -3.11
CA LYS A 29 14.38 4.36 -4.12
C LYS A 29 14.04 3.87 -5.51
N ASN A 30 13.34 2.75 -5.61
CA ASN A 30 12.91 2.16 -6.87
C ASN A 30 11.55 1.45 -6.73
N LYS A 31 10.94 1.13 -7.88
CA LYS A 31 9.62 0.46 -7.95
C LYS A 31 9.59 -0.91 -7.27
N GLU A 32 10.72 -1.62 -7.28
CA GLU A 32 10.85 -2.94 -6.67
C GLU A 32 10.79 -2.86 -5.14
N GLU A 33 11.52 -1.93 -4.54
CA GLU A 33 11.50 -1.64 -3.10
C GLU A 33 10.11 -1.19 -2.65
N ALA A 34 9.46 -0.34 -3.44
CA ALA A 34 8.08 0.07 -3.19
C ALA A 34 7.11 -1.11 -3.17
N ARG A 35 7.27 -2.06 -4.11
CA ARG A 35 6.45 -3.27 -4.18
C ARG A 35 6.68 -4.16 -2.97
N GLU A 36 7.93 -4.38 -2.56
CA GLU A 36 8.25 -5.20 -1.38
C GLU A 36 7.72 -4.57 -0.08
N ILE A 37 7.82 -3.24 0.07
CA ILE A 37 7.25 -2.51 1.22
C ILE A 37 5.73 -2.68 1.27
N LEU A 38 5.03 -2.43 0.16
CA LEU A 38 3.58 -2.53 0.12
C LEU A 38 3.10 -3.98 0.29
N LYS A 39 3.82 -4.95 -0.29
CA LYS A 39 3.54 -6.38 -0.10
C LYS A 39 3.77 -6.83 1.33
N GLY A 40 4.85 -6.39 1.99
CA GLY A 40 5.13 -6.74 3.38
C GLY A 40 4.17 -6.12 4.39
N ARG A 41 3.65 -4.92 4.11
CA ARG A 41 2.76 -4.18 5.03
C ARG A 41 1.27 -4.38 4.74
N LEU A 42 0.90 -4.50 3.47
CA LEU A 42 -0.48 -4.59 3.01
C LEU A 42 -0.82 -5.93 2.36
N GLY A 43 0.17 -6.77 2.01
CA GLY A 43 -0.08 -8.02 1.26
C GLY A 43 -0.96 -9.04 1.99
N VAL A 44 -1.09 -8.94 3.31
CA VAL A 44 -2.04 -9.76 4.10
C VAL A 44 -3.48 -9.25 4.00
N TYR A 45 -3.65 -7.97 3.65
CA TYR A 45 -4.93 -7.27 3.66
C TYR A 45 -5.44 -6.89 2.27
N VAL A 46 -4.58 -6.92 1.25
CA VAL A 46 -4.96 -6.56 -0.12
C VAL A 46 -5.46 -7.78 -0.88
N THR A 47 -6.75 -7.79 -1.17
CA THR A 47 -7.38 -8.83 -2.01
C THR A 47 -7.06 -8.66 -3.50
N LYS A 48 -6.72 -7.44 -3.96
CA LYS A 48 -6.45 -7.11 -5.37
C LYS A 48 -5.08 -6.43 -5.54
N LYS A 49 -4.06 -7.21 -5.91
CA LYS A 49 -2.67 -6.75 -6.10
C LYS A 49 -2.52 -5.63 -7.15
N GLU A 50 -3.41 -5.59 -8.13
CA GLU A 50 -3.43 -4.61 -9.23
C GLU A 50 -3.56 -3.16 -8.74
N ASN A 51 -4.26 -2.94 -7.63
CA ASN A 51 -4.46 -1.60 -7.07
C ASN A 51 -3.18 -1.03 -6.45
N LEU A 52 -2.28 -1.88 -5.96
CA LEU A 52 -1.00 -1.44 -5.39
C LEU A 52 -0.02 -1.04 -6.49
N ASP A 53 0.02 -1.80 -7.59
CA ASP A 53 0.90 -1.51 -8.72
C ASP A 53 0.55 -0.15 -9.36
N GLN A 54 -0.73 0.20 -9.47
CA GLN A 54 -1.13 1.54 -9.94
C GLN A 54 -0.61 2.68 -9.03
N GLU A 55 -0.61 2.49 -7.71
CA GLU A 55 -0.13 3.50 -6.77
C GLU A 55 1.40 3.62 -6.77
N ILE A 56 2.12 2.51 -6.99
CA ILE A 56 3.57 2.53 -7.20
C ILE A 56 3.89 3.30 -8.48
N GLU A 57 3.21 2.99 -9.59
CA GLU A 57 3.40 3.69 -10.85
C GLU A 57 3.13 5.20 -10.71
N ARG A 58 2.07 5.60 -9.99
CA ARG A 58 1.77 7.01 -9.69
C ARG A 58 2.80 7.71 -8.81
N TYR A 59 3.55 6.99 -8.00
CA TYR A 59 4.57 7.59 -7.14
C TYR A 59 5.90 7.83 -7.87
N PHE A 60 6.21 7.00 -8.87
CA PHE A 60 7.45 7.08 -9.65
C PHE A 60 7.33 7.76 -11.01
N ASN A 61 6.10 8.04 -11.49
CA ASN A 61 5.81 8.96 -12.60
C ASN A 61 5.54 10.37 -12.08
#